data_AF-A0A948VTX6-F1
#
_entry.id   AF-A0A948VTX6-F1
#
_cell.length_a   1.000
_cell.length_b   1.000
_cell.length_c   1.000
_cell.angle_alpha   90.00
_cell.angle_beta   90.00
_cell.angle_gamma   90.00
#
_symmetry.space_group_name_H-M   'P 1'
#
loop_
_entity.id
_entity.type
_entity.pdbx_description
1 polymer ?
#
loop_
_entity_poly.entity_id
_entity_poly.type
_entity_poly.pdbx_seq_one_letter_code
_entity_poly.pdbx_strand_id
1 'polypeptide(L)'
;MALGSRFLDRTCFDEFYESLNASKRIDEFHRVTNLYLFLVKRGDWHISVEGYDTIIDYFTNTFKLVALFSLIESLTELKHQDFYQWLSSQDQSTIFPISSKSDLSGLYDEYKKSFGSIRRCINFFERLPDQQKNKLCQSIQIDGVPIASIKKLAQFLYNIRSEFVHAAQLVLCISDSTIFHLKEKGLNRSSLSLDILLDAFEEGVIAYFKKET
;
A
#
# COMPACT_ATOMS: atom_id res chain seq x y z
N MET A 1 -9.49 -19.88 3.29
CA MET A 1 -9.72 -18.91 2.20
C MET A 1 -9.09 -17.58 2.60
N ALA A 2 -8.47 -16.84 1.68
CA ALA A 2 -7.67 -15.65 2.01
C ALA A 2 -8.47 -14.53 2.71
N LEU A 3 -9.72 -14.34 2.31
CA LEU A 3 -10.63 -13.29 2.81
C LEU A 3 -11.80 -13.85 3.64
N GLY A 4 -11.70 -15.10 4.10
CA GLY A 4 -12.85 -15.82 4.68
C GLY A 4 -13.44 -15.14 5.91
N SER A 5 -12.61 -14.48 6.73
CA SER A 5 -13.03 -13.74 7.93
C SER A 5 -13.90 -12.51 7.63
N ARG A 6 -14.00 -12.08 6.37
CA ARG A 6 -14.81 -10.91 5.96
C ARG A 6 -16.23 -11.27 5.56
N PHE A 7 -16.56 -12.55 5.50
CA PHE A 7 -17.91 -13.03 5.20
C PHE A 7 -18.47 -13.70 6.44
N LEU A 8 -19.74 -13.42 6.75
CA LEU A 8 -20.41 -14.00 7.92
C LEU A 8 -20.46 -15.53 7.82
N ASP A 9 -20.71 -16.02 6.62
CA ASP A 9 -20.75 -17.44 6.28
C ASP A 9 -20.37 -17.69 4.82
N ARG A 10 -20.47 -18.96 4.42
CA ARG A 10 -20.18 -19.40 3.05
C ARG A 10 -21.17 -18.80 2.04
N THR A 11 -22.43 -18.66 2.41
CA THR A 11 -23.49 -18.13 1.53
C THR A 11 -23.19 -16.68 1.15
N CYS A 12 -22.84 -15.83 2.11
CA CYS A 12 -22.44 -14.44 1.84
C CYS A 12 -21.21 -14.35 0.92
N PHE A 13 -20.28 -15.31 1.01
CA PHE A 13 -19.14 -15.36 0.10
C PHE A 13 -19.57 -15.75 -1.31
N ASP A 14 -20.41 -16.78 -1.45
CA ASP A 14 -20.88 -17.25 -2.76
C ASP A 14 -21.70 -16.16 -3.46
N GLU A 15 -22.57 -15.45 -2.74
CA GLU A 15 -23.31 -14.29 -3.27
C GLU A 15 -22.39 -13.17 -3.79
N PHE A 16 -21.35 -12.81 -3.02
CA PHE A 16 -20.35 -11.83 -3.45
C PHE A 16 -19.54 -12.31 -4.66
N TYR A 17 -19.18 -13.59 -4.68
CA TYR A 17 -18.39 -14.15 -5.75
C TYR A 17 -19.18 -14.23 -7.07
N GLU A 18 -20.45 -14.66 -6.99
CA GLU A 18 -21.38 -14.68 -8.12
C GLU A 18 -21.63 -13.27 -8.67
N SER A 19 -21.66 -12.25 -7.80
CA SER A 19 -21.87 -10.86 -8.25
C SER A 19 -20.76 -10.32 -9.15
N LEU A 20 -19.58 -10.95 -9.20
CA LEU A 20 -18.45 -10.48 -10.02
C LEU A 20 -18.71 -10.56 -11.53
N ASN A 21 -19.71 -11.34 -11.98
CA ASN A 21 -20.38 -11.42 -13.30
C ASN A 21 -19.52 -11.52 -14.58
N ALA A 22 -18.22 -11.21 -14.56
CA ALA A 22 -17.31 -11.19 -15.69
C ALA A 22 -16.08 -12.07 -15.41
N SER A 23 -15.76 -12.98 -16.34
CA SER A 23 -14.62 -13.91 -16.20
C SER A 23 -13.31 -13.19 -15.83
N LYS A 24 -13.01 -12.08 -16.51
CA LYS A 24 -11.80 -11.28 -16.23
C LYS A 24 -11.76 -10.78 -14.77
N ARG A 25 -12.90 -10.43 -14.20
CA ARG A 25 -13.04 -9.93 -12.82
C ARG A 25 -12.81 -11.04 -11.80
N ILE A 26 -13.40 -12.21 -12.07
CA ILE A 26 -13.20 -13.43 -11.29
C ILE A 26 -11.72 -13.84 -11.30
N ASP A 27 -11.09 -13.84 -12.47
CA ASP A 27 -9.67 -14.18 -12.63
C ASP A 27 -8.77 -13.21 -11.86
N GLU A 28 -9.07 -11.91 -11.92
CA GLU A 28 -8.34 -10.89 -11.16
C GLU A 28 -8.53 -11.06 -9.65
N PHE A 29 -9.75 -11.33 -9.20
CA PHE A 29 -10.04 -11.61 -7.79
C PHE A 29 -9.27 -12.84 -7.30
N HIS A 30 -9.28 -13.93 -8.06
CA HIS A 30 -8.49 -15.13 -7.76
C HIS A 30 -6.98 -14.86 -7.74
N ARG A 31 -6.46 -14.13 -8.72
CA ARG A 31 -5.04 -13.76 -8.77
C ARG A 31 -4.64 -13.01 -7.49
N VAL A 32 -5.40 -11.99 -7.11
CA VAL A 32 -5.07 -11.15 -5.95
C VAL A 32 -5.23 -11.91 -4.65
N THR A 33 -6.32 -12.66 -4.47
CA THR A 33 -6.55 -13.42 -3.23
C THR A 33 -5.56 -14.57 -3.04
N ASN A 34 -5.16 -15.26 -4.11
CA ASN A 34 -4.12 -16.29 -4.03
C ASN A 34 -2.75 -15.70 -3.70
N LEU A 35 -2.33 -14.63 -4.38
CA LEU A 35 -1.06 -13.97 -4.06
C LEU A 35 -1.06 -13.43 -2.63
N TYR A 36 -2.17 -12.84 -2.17
CA TYR A 36 -2.33 -12.40 -0.80
C TYR A 36 -2.20 -13.57 0.20
N LEU A 37 -2.84 -14.71 -0.08
CA LEU A 37 -2.76 -15.88 0.79
C LEU A 37 -1.31 -16.38 0.96
N PHE A 38 -0.59 -16.54 -0.14
CA PHE A 38 0.72 -17.17 -0.13
C PHE A 38 1.86 -16.20 0.21
N LEU A 39 1.81 -14.97 -0.29
CA LEU A 39 2.88 -13.99 -0.07
C LEU A 39 2.71 -13.19 1.22
N VAL A 40 1.47 -13.04 1.71
CA VAL A 40 1.20 -12.16 2.85
C VAL A 40 0.69 -12.91 4.07
N LYS A 41 -0.41 -13.67 3.93
CA LYS A 41 -1.00 -14.38 5.09
C LYS A 41 -0.12 -15.52 5.59
N ARG A 42 0.51 -16.27 4.67
CA ARG A 42 1.33 -17.45 4.98
C ARG A 42 2.82 -17.27 4.68
N GLY A 43 3.18 -16.16 4.03
CA GLY A 43 4.55 -15.92 3.57
C GLY A 43 5.36 -15.23 4.66
N ASP A 44 6.19 -15.99 5.36
CA ASP A 44 7.13 -15.44 6.34
C ASP A 44 8.57 -15.45 5.78
N TRP A 45 9.37 -14.48 6.21
CA TRP A 45 10.79 -14.45 5.84
C TRP A 45 11.56 -15.35 6.80
N HIS A 46 12.04 -16.48 6.29
CA HIS A 46 12.80 -17.44 7.08
C HIS A 46 14.30 -17.21 6.95
N ILE A 47 15.00 -17.21 8.08
CA ILE A 47 16.46 -17.26 8.12
C ILE A 47 16.92 -18.57 8.75
N SER A 48 18.11 -19.02 8.38
CA SER A 48 18.76 -20.21 8.94
C SER A 48 20.11 -19.82 9.53
N VAL A 49 20.08 -18.99 10.56
CA VAL A 49 21.26 -18.54 11.30
C VAL A 49 21.18 -19.09 12.72
N GLU A 50 22.22 -19.82 13.12
CA GLU A 50 22.30 -20.41 14.45
C GLU A 50 22.23 -19.33 15.54
N GLY A 51 21.45 -19.57 16.60
CA GLY A 51 21.27 -18.64 17.72
C GLY A 51 20.26 -17.51 17.48
N TYR A 52 19.57 -17.48 16.34
CA TYR A 52 18.50 -16.53 16.05
C TYR A 52 17.16 -17.24 15.82
N ASP A 53 16.07 -16.50 16.03
CA ASP A 53 14.74 -16.96 15.67
C ASP A 53 14.63 -17.17 14.15
N THR A 54 13.93 -18.23 13.75
CA THR A 54 13.73 -18.58 12.32
C THR A 54 13.01 -17.47 11.56
N ILE A 55 12.08 -16.76 12.23
CA ILE A 55 11.30 -15.67 11.67
C ILE A 55 11.67 -14.40 12.42
N ILE A 56 12.09 -13.38 11.66
CA ILE A 56 12.42 -12.07 12.21
C ILE A 56 11.35 -11.08 11.76
N ASP A 57 10.66 -10.47 12.72
CA ASP A 57 9.49 -9.61 12.49
C ASP A 57 9.75 -8.49 11.49
N TYR A 58 10.84 -7.73 11.64
CA TYR A 58 11.07 -6.59 10.76
C TYR A 58 11.38 -7.00 9.31
N PHE A 59 12.00 -8.16 9.08
CA PHE A 59 12.19 -8.69 7.72
C PHE A 59 10.85 -9.14 7.13
N THR A 60 10.10 -9.92 7.90
CA THR A 60 8.78 -10.44 7.50
C THR A 60 7.79 -9.30 7.24
N ASN A 61 7.68 -8.32 8.13
CA ASN A 61 6.78 -7.17 8.00
C ASN A 61 7.18 -6.29 6.82
N THR A 62 8.48 -6.10 6.57
CA THR A 62 8.96 -5.37 5.39
C THR A 62 8.53 -6.07 4.10
N PHE A 63 8.80 -7.38 4.00
CA PHE A 63 8.41 -8.19 2.85
C PHE A 63 6.90 -8.15 2.61
N LYS A 64 6.10 -8.38 3.66
CA LYS A 64 4.64 -8.36 3.60
C LYS A 64 4.11 -6.98 3.20
N LEU A 65 4.68 -5.89 3.71
CA LEU A 65 4.31 -4.53 3.30
C LEU A 65 4.55 -4.32 1.81
N VAL A 66 5.72 -4.71 1.31
CA VAL A 66 6.05 -4.60 -0.12
C VAL A 66 5.05 -5.39 -0.96
N ALA A 67 4.75 -6.63 -0.57
CA ALA A 67 3.78 -7.48 -1.25
C ALA A 67 2.36 -6.88 -1.25
N LEU A 68 1.90 -6.34 -0.12
CA LEU A 68 0.61 -5.64 -0.02
C LEU A 68 0.52 -4.48 -1.02
N PHE A 69 1.53 -3.61 -1.06
CA PHE A 69 1.55 -2.46 -1.95
C PHE A 69 1.61 -2.87 -3.43
N SER A 70 2.40 -3.90 -3.76
CA SER A 70 2.41 -4.48 -5.11
C SER A 70 1.03 -5.03 -5.53
N LEU A 71 0.31 -5.67 -4.60
CA LEU A 71 -1.06 -6.15 -4.87
C LEU A 71 -2.03 -4.99 -5.09
N ILE A 72 -2.00 -3.97 -4.22
CA ILE A 72 -2.82 -2.75 -4.35
C ILE A 72 -2.57 -2.08 -5.70
N GLU A 73 -1.31 -1.92 -6.09
CA GLU A 73 -0.95 -1.32 -7.38
C GLU A 73 -1.48 -2.15 -8.55
N SER A 74 -1.46 -3.48 -8.43
CA SER A 74 -1.93 -4.41 -9.47
C SER A 74 -3.45 -4.42 -9.68
N LEU A 75 -4.23 -3.88 -8.75
CA LEU A 75 -5.70 -3.78 -8.87
C LEU A 75 -6.15 -2.64 -9.80
N THR A 76 -5.26 -1.80 -10.29
CA THR A 76 -5.66 -0.63 -11.08
C THR A 76 -5.13 -0.70 -12.50
N GLU A 77 -6.03 -0.54 -13.47
CA GLU A 77 -5.70 -0.46 -14.90
C GLU A 77 -5.20 0.92 -15.32
N LEU A 78 -4.73 1.76 -14.38
CA LEU A 78 -4.17 3.06 -14.73
C LEU A 78 -3.01 2.84 -15.71
N LYS A 79 -3.01 3.58 -16.82
CA LYS A 79 -1.89 3.52 -17.77
C LYS A 79 -0.62 3.94 -17.05
N HIS A 80 0.39 3.07 -17.10
CA HIS A 80 1.74 3.46 -16.72
C HIS A 80 2.34 4.27 -17.87
N GLN A 81 2.93 5.39 -17.54
CA GLN A 81 3.77 6.18 -18.43
C GLN A 81 5.01 6.52 -17.60
N ASP A 82 6.21 6.21 -18.10
CA ASP A 82 7.41 6.61 -17.39
C ASP A 82 7.63 8.12 -17.46
N PHE A 83 8.42 8.67 -16.54
CA PHE A 83 8.60 10.11 -16.44
C PHE A 83 9.21 10.72 -17.70
N TYR A 84 10.12 10.01 -18.37
CA TYR A 84 10.74 10.51 -19.60
C TYR A 84 9.73 10.53 -20.74
N GLN A 85 8.96 9.46 -20.95
CA GLN A 85 7.86 9.43 -21.92
C GLN A 85 6.83 10.54 -21.65
N TRP A 86 6.50 10.78 -20.38
CA TRP A 86 5.61 11.87 -20.01
C TRP A 86 6.21 13.22 -20.39
N LEU A 87 7.46 13.46 -20.04
CA LEU A 87 8.18 14.70 -20.34
C LEU A 87 8.30 14.94 -21.86
N SER A 88 8.57 13.90 -22.64
CA SER A 88 8.63 13.95 -24.11
C SER A 88 7.26 14.19 -24.77
N SER A 89 6.16 13.85 -24.08
CA SER A 89 4.80 14.08 -24.59
C SER A 89 4.27 15.50 -24.35
N GLN A 90 4.95 16.28 -23.51
CA GLN A 90 4.62 17.69 -23.28
C GLN A 90 5.18 18.59 -24.40
N ASP A 91 4.70 19.82 -24.46
CA ASP A 91 5.23 20.83 -25.37
C ASP A 91 6.70 21.11 -25.09
N GLN A 92 7.56 20.61 -25.98
CA GLN A 92 9.02 20.69 -25.86
C GLN A 92 9.53 22.13 -25.80
N SER A 93 8.82 23.07 -26.43
CA SER A 93 9.19 24.49 -26.44
C SER A 93 8.96 25.19 -25.09
N THR A 94 8.08 24.61 -24.26
CA THR A 94 7.74 25.13 -22.93
C THR A 94 8.59 24.47 -21.83
N ILE A 95 9.01 23.21 -22.02
CA ILE A 95 9.71 22.44 -20.99
C ILE A 95 11.23 22.50 -21.12
N PHE A 96 11.76 22.51 -22.35
CA PHE A 96 13.20 22.45 -22.57
C PHE A 96 13.76 23.81 -23.01
N PRO A 97 14.97 24.18 -22.54
CA PRO A 97 15.80 23.45 -21.60
C PRO A 97 15.30 23.55 -20.14
N ILE A 98 15.49 22.48 -19.37
CA ILE A 98 15.18 22.49 -17.93
C ILE A 98 16.30 23.23 -17.21
N SER A 99 15.99 24.41 -16.70
CA SER A 99 16.98 25.38 -16.21
C SER A 99 17.61 25.01 -14.86
N SER A 100 16.93 24.22 -14.03
CA SER A 100 17.42 23.85 -12.70
C SER A 100 16.90 22.50 -12.19
N LYS A 101 17.55 21.97 -11.15
CA LYS A 101 17.07 20.79 -10.41
C LYS A 101 15.71 21.04 -9.73
N SER A 102 15.44 22.29 -9.33
CA SER A 102 14.15 22.66 -8.74
C SER A 102 13.03 22.55 -9.76
N ASP A 103 13.27 23.02 -10.99
CA ASP A 103 12.29 22.95 -12.08
C ASP A 103 12.01 21.49 -12.47
N LEU A 104 13.08 20.67 -12.55
CA LEU A 104 12.94 19.22 -12.75
C LEU A 104 12.12 18.56 -11.65
N SER A 105 12.31 18.96 -10.39
CA SER A 105 11.52 18.45 -9.26
C SER A 105 10.05 18.84 -9.37
N GLY A 106 9.75 20.08 -9.78
CA GLY A 106 8.38 20.55 -10.01
C GLY A 106 7.68 19.73 -11.09
N LEU A 107 8.35 19.53 -12.23
CA LEU A 107 7.85 18.67 -13.32
C LEU A 107 7.62 17.23 -12.85
N TYR A 108 8.53 16.70 -12.04
CA TYR A 108 8.39 15.35 -11.49
C TYR A 108 7.21 15.23 -10.51
N ASP A 109 6.94 16.27 -9.72
CA ASP A 109 5.77 16.32 -8.85
C ASP A 109 4.46 16.41 -9.64
N GLU A 110 4.44 17.17 -10.74
CA GLU A 110 3.30 17.19 -11.67
C GLU A 110 3.06 15.83 -12.33
N TYR A 111 4.13 15.19 -12.82
CA TYR A 111 4.07 13.82 -13.31
C TYR A 111 3.47 12.88 -12.28
N LYS A 112 3.93 12.92 -11.02
CA LYS A 112 3.42 12.05 -9.94
C LYS A 112 1.94 12.26 -9.67
N LYS A 113 1.40 13.47 -9.84
CA LYS A 113 -0.05 13.73 -9.72
C LYS A 113 -0.88 13.01 -10.77
N SER A 114 -0.30 12.74 -11.95
CA SER A 114 -1.00 12.16 -13.10
C SER A 114 -0.65 10.69 -13.34
N PHE A 115 0.54 10.24 -12.99
CA PHE A 115 1.04 8.90 -13.33
C PHE A 115 1.73 8.17 -12.17
N GLY A 116 1.85 8.81 -11.00
CA GLY A 116 2.49 8.20 -9.84
C GLY A 116 1.70 7.00 -9.28
N SER A 117 2.39 5.88 -9.03
CA SER A 117 1.80 4.66 -8.44
C SER A 117 1.17 4.90 -7.06
N ILE A 118 1.63 5.93 -6.35
CA ILE A 118 1.03 6.37 -5.07
C ILE A 118 -0.46 6.70 -5.18
N ARG A 119 -0.95 7.14 -6.35
CA ARG A 119 -2.37 7.41 -6.59
C ARG A 119 -3.22 6.15 -6.47
N ARG A 120 -2.69 5.02 -6.94
CA ARG A 120 -3.36 3.70 -6.86
C ARG A 120 -3.58 3.33 -5.40
N CYS A 121 -2.55 3.55 -4.58
CA CYS A 121 -2.59 3.31 -3.15
C CYS A 121 -3.57 4.26 -2.45
N ILE A 122 -3.49 5.58 -2.72
CA ILE A 122 -4.43 6.56 -2.16
C ILE A 122 -5.87 6.17 -2.49
N ASN A 123 -6.17 5.92 -3.76
CA ASN A 123 -7.51 5.54 -4.21
C ASN A 123 -8.01 4.25 -3.53
N PHE A 124 -7.13 3.28 -3.29
CA PHE A 124 -7.47 2.06 -2.58
C PHE A 124 -7.86 2.34 -1.12
N PHE A 125 -7.02 3.08 -0.38
CA PHE A 125 -7.31 3.41 1.02
C PHE A 125 -8.51 4.36 1.17
N GLU A 126 -8.77 5.24 0.20
CA GLU A 126 -9.96 6.11 0.19
C GLU A 126 -11.28 5.34 0.03
N ARG A 127 -11.25 4.11 -0.52
CA ARG A 127 -12.43 3.24 -0.64
C ARG A 127 -12.79 2.53 0.67
N LEU A 128 -11.94 2.58 1.70
CA LEU A 128 -12.21 1.92 2.98
C LEU A 128 -13.40 2.56 3.72
N PRO A 129 -14.10 1.79 4.57
CA PRO A 129 -15.08 2.35 5.51
C PRO A 129 -14.44 3.40 6.42
N ASP A 130 -15.19 4.44 6.81
CA ASP A 130 -14.65 5.55 7.61
C ASP A 130 -14.13 5.10 8.98
N GLN A 131 -14.75 4.07 9.58
CA GLN A 131 -14.24 3.45 10.80
C GLN A 131 -12.82 2.92 10.62
N GLN A 132 -12.55 2.21 9.51
CA GLN A 132 -11.23 1.66 9.22
C GLN A 132 -10.22 2.75 8.87
N LYS A 133 -10.65 3.78 8.11
CA LYS A 133 -9.81 4.97 7.84
C LYS A 133 -9.38 5.65 9.14
N ASN A 134 -10.32 5.84 10.07
CA ASN A 134 -10.04 6.48 11.36
C ASN A 134 -9.11 5.64 12.22
N LYS A 135 -9.35 4.33 12.31
CA LYS A 135 -8.46 3.37 13.01
C LYS A 135 -7.03 3.47 12.50
N LEU A 136 -6.87 3.46 11.18
CA LEU A 136 -5.58 3.58 10.52
C LEU A 136 -4.90 4.93 10.77
N CYS A 137 -5.62 6.05 10.60
CA CYS A 137 -5.07 7.39 10.85
C CYS A 137 -4.65 7.61 12.31
N GLN A 138 -5.35 7.00 13.27
CA GLN A 138 -5.03 7.07 14.70
C GLN A 138 -3.83 6.21 15.10
N SER A 139 -3.52 5.17 14.32
CA SER A 139 -2.41 4.25 14.61
C SER A 139 -1.02 4.87 14.41
N ILE A 140 -0.93 6.02 13.76
CA ILE A 140 0.34 6.73 13.54
C ILE A 140 0.18 8.18 13.97
N GLN A 141 1.15 8.65 14.75
CA GLN A 141 1.25 10.03 15.21
C GLN A 141 2.61 10.60 14.81
N ILE A 142 2.61 11.85 14.34
CA ILE A 142 3.81 12.64 14.05
C ILE A 142 3.78 13.81 15.01
N ASP A 143 4.80 13.91 15.86
CA ASP A 143 4.91 14.92 16.92
C ASP A 143 3.66 14.96 17.84
N GLY A 144 3.18 13.76 18.19
CA GLY A 144 2.00 13.58 19.06
C GLY A 144 0.66 13.80 18.37
N VAL A 145 0.64 14.21 17.10
CA VAL A 145 -0.59 14.47 16.34
C VAL A 145 -0.89 13.28 15.42
N PRO A 146 -2.09 12.66 15.51
CA PRO A 146 -2.51 11.63 14.55
C PRO A 146 -2.45 12.10 13.10
N ILE A 147 -2.23 11.18 12.18
CA ILE A 147 -2.22 11.52 10.75
C ILE A 147 -3.58 12.10 10.35
N ALA A 148 -3.56 13.32 9.80
CA ALA A 148 -4.76 14.12 9.59
C ALA A 148 -5.74 13.55 8.53
N SER A 149 -5.29 12.65 7.64
CA SER A 149 -6.15 12.08 6.62
C SER A 149 -5.64 10.75 6.07
N ILE A 150 -6.57 9.95 5.53
CA ILE A 150 -6.25 8.66 4.91
C ILE A 150 -5.28 8.82 3.72
N LYS A 151 -5.37 9.93 3.00
CA LYS A 151 -4.44 10.28 1.93
C LYS A 151 -3.01 10.47 2.46
N LYS A 152 -2.85 11.22 3.55
CA LYS A 152 -1.53 11.40 4.19
C LYS A 152 -0.99 10.09 4.73
N LEU A 153 -1.85 9.22 5.26
CA LEU A 153 -1.44 7.90 5.71
C LEU A 153 -0.97 7.03 4.54
N ALA A 154 -1.75 6.95 3.46
CA ALA A 154 -1.37 6.18 2.28
C ALA A 154 -0.03 6.67 1.71
N GLN A 155 0.21 7.99 1.73
CA GLN A 155 1.49 8.57 1.34
C GLN A 155 2.63 8.17 2.29
N PHE A 156 2.38 8.20 3.60
CA PHE A 156 3.36 7.79 4.61
C PHE A 156 3.77 6.32 4.43
N LEU A 157 2.80 5.41 4.30
CA LEU A 157 3.05 3.98 4.09
C LEU A 157 3.74 3.70 2.75
N TYR A 158 3.34 4.41 1.69
CA TYR A 158 3.99 4.30 0.39
C TYR A 158 5.44 4.77 0.44
N ASN A 159 5.72 5.86 1.17
CA ASN A 159 7.09 6.36 1.35
C ASN A 159 7.96 5.34 2.09
N ILE A 160 7.45 4.69 3.13
CA ILE A 160 8.17 3.60 3.83
C ILE A 160 8.51 2.47 2.87
N ARG A 161 7.53 2.00 2.08
CA ARG A 161 7.75 0.98 1.05
C ARG A 161 8.80 1.43 0.03
N SER A 162 8.75 2.71 -0.37
CA SER A 162 9.68 3.32 -1.31
C SER A 162 11.10 3.42 -0.75
N GLU A 163 11.25 3.77 0.53
CA GLU A 163 12.54 3.80 1.26
C GLU A 163 13.19 2.41 1.25
N PHE A 164 12.42 1.33 1.47
CA PHE A 164 12.93 -0.03 1.33
C PHE A 164 13.39 -0.35 -0.11
N VAL A 165 12.54 -0.09 -1.11
CA VAL A 165 12.85 -0.45 -2.51
C VAL A 165 14.07 0.27 -3.06
N HIS A 166 14.29 1.53 -2.67
CA HIS A 166 15.38 2.35 -3.22
C HIS A 166 16.63 2.42 -2.34
N ALA A 167 16.50 2.21 -1.03
CA ALA A 167 17.60 2.34 -0.08
C ALA A 167 17.78 1.12 0.83
N ALA A 168 17.04 0.03 0.60
CA ALA A 168 17.04 -1.17 1.44
C ALA A 168 16.75 -0.90 2.92
N GLN A 169 16.06 0.22 3.23
CA GLN A 169 15.70 0.57 4.59
C GLN A 169 14.55 -0.31 5.08
N LEU A 170 14.80 -1.10 6.12
CA LEU A 170 13.83 -2.00 6.70
C LEU A 170 12.69 -1.24 7.40
N VAL A 171 11.50 -1.82 7.38
CA VAL A 171 10.31 -1.24 7.97
C VAL A 171 10.26 -1.55 9.46
N LEU A 172 10.73 -0.59 10.26
CA LEU A 172 10.78 -0.73 11.72
C LEU A 172 9.56 -0.15 12.43
N CYS A 173 8.68 0.56 11.72
CA CYS A 173 7.52 1.23 12.33
C CYS A 173 6.22 0.41 12.30
N ILE A 174 6.29 -0.85 11.84
CA ILE A 174 5.16 -1.78 11.85
C ILE A 174 5.49 -2.92 12.83
N SER A 175 4.76 -2.97 13.94
CA SER A 175 4.98 -3.93 15.02
C SER A 175 3.72 -4.08 15.85
N ASP A 176 3.62 -5.17 16.58
CA ASP A 176 2.52 -5.42 17.52
C ASP A 176 2.62 -4.55 18.79
N SER A 177 3.77 -3.91 19.00
CA SER A 177 3.99 -2.94 20.08
C SER A 177 4.03 -1.50 19.57
N THR A 178 3.80 -0.55 20.47
CA THR A 178 3.99 0.88 20.15
C THR A 178 5.48 1.17 20.00
N ILE A 179 5.87 1.72 18.85
CA ILE A 179 7.24 2.11 18.53
C ILE A 179 7.35 3.63 18.46
N PHE A 180 8.42 4.15 19.05
CA PHE A 180 8.83 5.54 18.92
C PHE A 180 10.07 5.61 18.02
N HIS A 181 9.98 6.39 16.95
CA HIS A 181 11.04 6.54 15.97
C HIS A 181 11.39 8.01 15.82
N LEU A 182 12.60 8.37 16.24
CA LEU A 182 13.14 9.72 16.07
C LEU A 182 13.65 9.87 14.64
N LYS A 183 12.98 10.69 13.82
CA LYS A 183 13.54 11.16 12.54
C LYS A 183 14.17 12.55 12.78
N GLU A 184 15.07 12.98 11.90
CA GLU A 184 15.74 14.30 11.99
C GLU A 184 14.79 15.49 12.17
N LYS A 185 13.52 15.33 11.78
CA LYS A 185 12.49 16.39 11.80
C LYS A 185 11.38 16.20 12.83
N GLY A 186 11.44 15.17 13.69
CA GLY A 186 10.39 14.93 14.68
C GLY A 186 10.30 13.51 15.22
N LEU A 187 9.38 13.31 16.15
CA LEU A 187 9.11 12.02 16.79
C LEU A 187 7.89 11.36 16.16
N ASN A 188 8.10 10.22 15.51
CA ASN A 188 7.01 9.39 15.02
C ASN A 188 6.66 8.36 16.10
N ARG A 189 5.39 8.27 16.47
CA ARG A 189 4.85 7.18 17.28
C ARG A 189 3.95 6.34 16.40
N SER A 190 4.24 5.04 16.33
CA SER A 190 3.42 4.09 15.58
C SER A 190 2.93 2.99 16.49
N SER A 191 1.62 2.78 16.53
CA SER A 191 0.98 1.56 17.03
C SER A 191 0.34 0.79 15.88
N LEU A 192 0.81 1.02 14.65
CA LEU A 192 0.35 0.30 13.47
C LEU A 192 0.99 -1.09 13.47
N SER A 193 0.17 -2.12 13.66
CA SER A 193 0.59 -3.51 13.48
C SER A 193 0.33 -4.00 12.06
N LEU A 194 0.95 -5.11 11.71
CA LEU A 194 0.69 -5.78 10.44
C LEU A 194 -0.78 -6.20 10.35
N ASP A 195 -1.37 -6.72 11.44
CA ASP A 195 -2.77 -7.13 11.47
C ASP A 195 -3.74 -6.01 11.09
N ILE A 196 -3.49 -4.78 11.57
CA ILE A 196 -4.30 -3.62 11.19
C ILE A 196 -4.21 -3.35 9.68
N LEU A 197 -3.04 -3.53 9.08
CA LEU A 197 -2.85 -3.39 7.63
C LEU A 197 -3.49 -4.53 6.84
N LEU A 198 -3.41 -5.76 7.35
CA LEU A 198 -4.07 -6.92 6.74
C LEU A 198 -5.59 -6.72 6.75
N ASP A 199 -6.14 -6.29 7.88
CA ASP A 199 -7.57 -5.95 8.01
C ASP A 199 -7.99 -4.92 6.96
N ALA A 200 -7.24 -3.82 6.87
CA ALA A 200 -7.50 -2.76 5.91
C ALA A 200 -7.39 -3.26 4.46
N PHE A 201 -6.39 -4.09 4.16
CA PHE A 201 -6.22 -4.64 2.82
C PHE A 201 -7.39 -5.54 2.42
N GLU A 202 -7.80 -6.46 3.30
CA GLU A 202 -8.92 -7.36 3.03
C GLU A 202 -10.22 -6.60 2.75
N GLU A 203 -10.53 -5.60 3.57
CA GLU A 203 -11.69 -4.71 3.35
C GLU A 203 -11.56 -3.92 2.06
N GLY A 204 -10.38 -3.39 1.76
CA GLY A 204 -10.13 -2.62 0.56
C GLY A 204 -10.27 -3.46 -0.71
N VAL A 205 -9.84 -4.73 -0.69
CA VAL A 205 -10.05 -5.67 -1.80
C VAL A 205 -11.54 -5.90 -2.02
N ILE A 206 -12.31 -6.19 -0.97
CA ILE A 206 -13.76 -6.40 -1.10
C ILE A 206 -14.45 -5.13 -1.61
N ALA A 207 -14.11 -3.95 -1.07
CA ALA A 207 -14.65 -2.67 -1.52
C ALA A 207 -14.31 -2.38 -2.99
N TYR A 208 -13.11 -2.74 -3.43
CA TYR A 208 -12.68 -2.62 -4.82
C TYR A 208 -13.57 -3.46 -5.75
N PHE A 209 -13.79 -4.73 -5.41
CA PHE A 209 -14.57 -5.63 -6.25
C PHE A 209 -16.08 -5.36 -6.21
N LYS A 210 -16.64 -4.87 -5.09
CA LYS A 210 -18.07 -4.50 -4.97
C LYS A 210 -18.49 -3.25 -5.75
N LYS A 211 -17.59 -2.29 -5.97
CA LYS A 211 -17.95 -0.99 -6.56
C LYS A 211 -18.01 -0.99 -8.09
N GLU A 212 -17.48 -2.02 -8.73
CA GLU A 212 -17.43 -2.15 -10.20
C GLU A 212 -18.37 -3.24 -10.75
N THR A 213 -19.24 -3.75 -9.88
CA THR A 213 -20.41 -4.58 -10.19
C THR A 213 -21.67 -3.74 -10.08
#